data_AF-A0A925RVK7-F1
#
_entry.id   AF-A0A925RVK7-F1
#
_cell.length_a   1.000
_cell.length_b   1.000
_cell.length_c   1.000
_cell.angle_alpha   90.00
_cell.angle_beta   90.00
_cell.angle_gamma   90.00
#
_symmetry.space_group_name_H-M   'P 1'
#
loop_
_entity.id
_entity.type
_entity.pdbx_description
1 polymer ?
#
loop_
_entity_poly.entity_id
_entity_poly.type
_entity_poly.pdbx_seq_one_letter_code
_entity_poly.pdbx_strand_id
1 'polypeptide(L)'
;RCWVQVDGFDPVYAIADEDSERENAEKTSAVHFLRFELTSAMTTAAKLSATINMGVDHPSYRHRLAPLPQAMRDALVKDFC
;
A
#
# COMPACT_ATOMS: atom_id res chain seq x y z
N ARG A 1 -10.14 -1.65 -4.16
CA ARG A 1 -8.84 -2.29 -3.85
C ARG A 1 -7.88 -1.23 -3.36
N CYS A 2 -6.97 -1.58 -2.44
CA CYS A 2 -5.98 -0.64 -1.92
C CYS A 2 -4.71 -0.68 -2.78
N TRP A 3 -4.05 0.46 -2.95
CA TRP A 3 -2.84 0.59 -3.75
C TRP A 3 -1.86 1.59 -3.14
N VAL A 4 -0.57 1.41 -3.45
CA VAL A 4 0.54 2.33 -3.16
C VAL A 4 1.28 2.60 -4.47
N GLN A 5 1.85 3.78 -4.64
CA GLN A 5 2.65 4.13 -5.80
C GLN A 5 3.84 4.98 -5.38
N VAL A 6 5.04 4.56 -5.75
CA VAL A 6 6.23 5.42 -5.72
C VAL A 6 6.26 6.20 -7.03
N ASP A 7 6.47 7.50 -6.96
CA ASP A 7 6.49 8.37 -8.14
C ASP A 7 7.50 7.89 -9.18
N GLY A 8 7.10 7.90 -10.45
CA GLY A 8 7.87 7.31 -11.55
C GLY A 8 7.71 5.79 -11.74
N PHE A 9 6.90 5.11 -10.92
CA PHE A 9 6.59 3.68 -11.06
C PHE A 9 5.08 3.42 -11.17
N ASP A 10 4.72 2.23 -11.66
CA ASP A 10 3.34 1.76 -11.67
C ASP A 10 2.80 1.50 -10.24
N PRO A 11 1.50 1.69 -10.01
CA PRO A 11 0.89 1.38 -8.71
C PRO A 11 0.99 -0.11 -8.35
N VAL A 12 1.37 -0.38 -7.11
CA VAL A 12 1.38 -1.70 -6.48
C VAL A 12 0.08 -1.88 -5.70
N TYR A 13 -0.69 -2.92 -6.04
CA TYR A 13 -1.92 -3.25 -5.35
C TYR A 13 -1.66 -4.15 -4.14
N ALA A 14 -2.45 -3.96 -3.09
CA ALA A 14 -2.36 -4.77 -1.89
C ALA A 14 -2.71 -6.24 -2.16
N ILE A 15 -1.92 -7.14 -1.60
CA ILE A 15 -2.25 -8.55 -1.43
C ILE A 15 -2.86 -8.69 -0.03
N ALA A 16 -4.09 -9.20 0.05
CA ALA A 16 -4.83 -9.33 1.31
C ALA A 16 -4.87 -10.80 1.78
N ASP A 17 -4.88 -10.99 3.09
CA ASP A 17 -5.31 -12.23 3.76
C ASP A 17 -4.49 -13.49 3.41
N GLU A 18 -3.16 -13.39 3.32
CA GLU A 18 -2.28 -14.53 3.03
C GLU A 18 -2.10 -15.53 4.19
N ASP A 19 -2.53 -15.19 5.41
CA ASP A 19 -2.36 -16.02 6.62
C ASP A 19 -3.69 -16.43 7.28
N SER A 20 -4.80 -16.35 6.54
CA SER A 20 -6.08 -16.89 7.01
C SER A 20 -6.31 -18.27 6.39
N GLU A 21 -5.96 -19.34 7.12
CA GLU A 21 -6.66 -20.62 6.98
C GLU A 21 -8.16 -20.32 7.19
N ARG A 22 -8.89 -20.29 6.07
CA ARG A 22 -10.26 -19.77 6.04
C ARG A 22 -11.18 -20.74 6.76
N GLU A 23 -11.54 -20.44 8.01
CA GLU A 23 -12.60 -21.21 8.68
C GLU A 23 -14.02 -20.74 8.34
N ASN A 24 -14.23 -19.67 7.55
CA ASN A 24 -15.56 -19.40 6.93
C ASN A 24 -15.51 -18.32 5.85
N ALA A 25 -16.09 -18.61 4.68
CA ALA A 25 -16.16 -17.71 3.51
C ALA A 25 -17.18 -16.56 3.65
N GLU A 26 -17.88 -16.45 4.78
CA GLU A 26 -19.02 -15.52 4.96
C GLU A 26 -18.77 -14.39 5.96
N LYS A 27 -17.64 -14.37 6.68
CA LYS A 27 -17.35 -13.32 7.65
C LYS A 27 -16.55 -12.21 6.96
N THR A 28 -17.21 -11.12 6.57
CA THR A 28 -16.52 -9.86 6.27
C THR A 28 -15.77 -9.44 7.52
N SER A 29 -14.48 -9.75 7.59
CA SER A 29 -13.65 -9.30 8.69
C SER A 29 -13.62 -7.77 8.67
N ALA A 30 -13.84 -7.14 9.83
CA ALA A 30 -13.66 -5.69 9.94
C ALA A 30 -12.18 -5.28 9.82
N VAL A 31 -11.26 -6.25 9.92
CA VAL A 31 -9.81 -6.05 9.91
C VAL A 31 -9.19 -6.96 8.84
N HIS A 32 -8.41 -6.36 7.95
CA HIS A 32 -7.63 -7.07 6.93
C HIS A 32 -6.16 -6.68 7.06
N PHE A 33 -5.27 -7.66 6.91
CA PHE A 33 -3.84 -7.42 6.78
C PHE A 33 -3.49 -7.32 5.29
N LEU A 34 -2.79 -6.24 4.93
CA LEU A 34 -2.41 -5.94 3.56
C LEU A 34 -0.89 -5.96 3.44
N ARG A 35 -0.39 -6.65 2.41
CA ARG A 35 1.03 -6.66 2.04
C ARG A 35 1.21 -5.97 0.69
N PHE A 36 2.22 -5.11 0.60
CA PHE A 36 2.60 -4.43 -0.64
C PHE A 36 4.02 -4.86 -1.03
N GLU A 37 4.15 -5.46 -2.21
CA GLU A 37 5.45 -5.90 -2.73
C GLU A 37 6.08 -4.78 -3.55
N LEU A 38 6.97 -4.01 -2.93
CA LEU A 38 7.78 -3.01 -3.62
C LEU A 38 9.07 -3.64 -4.16
N THR A 39 9.42 -3.31 -5.40
CA THR A 39 10.71 -3.69 -5.98
C THR A 39 11.86 -2.91 -5.32
N SER A 40 13.09 -3.43 -5.39
CA SER A 40 14.27 -2.72 -4.87
C SER A 40 14.51 -1.35 -5.50
N ALA A 41 14.08 -1.16 -6.76
CA ALA A 41 14.14 0.13 -7.44
C ALA A 41 13.15 1.13 -6.81
N MET A 42 11.93 0.70 -6.52
CA MET A 42 10.91 1.52 -5.85
C MET A 42 11.35 1.90 -4.43
N THR A 43 11.88 0.95 -3.64
CA THR A 43 12.33 1.24 -2.28
C THR A 43 13.53 2.20 -2.28
N THR A 44 14.45 2.04 -3.24
CA THR A 44 15.59 2.95 -3.41
C THR A 44 15.13 4.36 -3.80
N ALA A 45 14.22 4.49 -4.77
CA ALA A 45 13.64 5.78 -5.16
C ALA A 45 12.92 6.44 -3.97
N ALA A 46 12.14 5.67 -3.22
CA ALA A 46 11.52 6.14 -1.98
C ALA A 46 12.54 6.53 -0.91
N LYS A 47 13.70 5.86 -0.79
CA LYS A 47 14.78 6.33 0.10
C LYS A 47 15.40 7.65 -0.39
N LEU A 48 15.44 7.87 -1.71
CA LEU A 48 15.95 9.08 -2.37
C LEU A 48 14.91 10.22 -2.48
N SER A 49 14.00 10.34 -1.51
CA SER A 49 13.00 11.43 -1.47
C SER A 49 11.90 11.37 -2.55
N ALA A 50 11.74 10.27 -3.30
CA ALA A 50 10.60 10.14 -4.21
C ALA A 50 9.26 10.22 -3.46
N THR A 51 8.27 10.81 -4.12
CA THR A 51 6.92 10.93 -3.57
C THR A 51 6.27 9.55 -3.47
N ILE A 52 5.51 9.32 -2.39
CA ILE A 52 4.68 8.13 -2.22
C ILE A 52 3.22 8.55 -2.25
N ASN A 53 2.42 7.90 -3.08
CA ASN A 53 0.98 8.06 -3.19
C ASN A 53 0.29 6.78 -2.69
N MET A 54 -0.90 6.90 -2.11
CA MET A 54 -1.72 5.75 -1.72
C MET A 54 -3.19 6.02 -1.99
N GLY A 55 -3.98 4.96 -2.12
CA GLY A 55 -5.43 5.11 -2.21
C GLY A 55 -6.20 3.82 -2.26
N VAL A 56 -7.52 3.99 -2.40
CA VAL A 56 -8.51 2.93 -2.56
C VAL A 56 -9.29 3.21 -3.84
N ASP A 57 -9.41 2.20 -4.70
CA ASP A 57 -10.13 2.26 -5.98
C ASP A 57 -11.45 1.46 -5.99
N HIS A 58 -12.04 1.22 -4.83
CA HIS A 58 -13.30 0.45 -4.77
C HIS A 58 -14.45 1.28 -5.39
N PRO A 59 -15.34 0.71 -6.21
CA PRO A 59 -16.45 1.44 -6.83
C PRO A 59 -17.32 2.20 -5.83
N SER A 60 -17.56 1.60 -4.66
CA SER A 60 -18.33 2.21 -3.56
C SER A 60 -17.50 3.11 -2.63
N TYR A 61 -16.18 3.13 -2.77
CA TYR A 61 -15.29 3.96 -1.94
C TYR A 61 -13.97 4.26 -2.66
N ARG A 62 -13.89 5.47 -3.22
CA ARG A 62 -12.71 5.95 -3.94
C ARG A 62 -12.07 7.10 -3.18
N HIS A 63 -10.85 6.87 -2.71
CA HIS A 63 -10.08 7.88 -1.98
C HIS A 63 -8.61 7.80 -2.36
N ARG A 64 -7.92 8.94 -2.37
CA ARG A 64 -6.51 9.04 -2.76
C ARG A 64 -5.81 10.08 -1.90
N LEU A 65 -4.61 9.72 -1.45
CA LEU A 65 -3.61 10.60 -0.85
C LEU A 65 -2.42 10.65 -1.80
N ALA A 66 -2.34 11.71 -2.59
CA ALA A 66 -1.30 11.91 -3.59
C ALA A 66 -0.90 13.41 -3.61
N PRO A 67 0.19 13.80 -2.92
CA PRO A 67 1.13 12.96 -2.18
C PRO A 67 0.63 12.54 -0.78
N LEU A 68 1.24 11.50 -0.20
CA LEU A 68 1.16 11.27 1.24
C LEU A 68 1.76 12.46 2.01
N PRO A 69 1.23 12.80 3.20
CA PRO A 69 1.89 13.75 4.09
C PRO A 69 3.33 13.35 4.40
N GLN A 70 4.23 14.33 4.37
CA GLN A 70 5.68 14.12 4.48
C GLN A 70 6.07 13.24 5.68
N ALA A 71 5.51 13.51 6.86
CA ALA A 71 5.80 12.75 8.07
C ALA A 71 5.44 11.26 7.97
N MET A 72 4.34 10.92 7.28
CA MET A 72 3.92 9.52 7.07
C MET A 72 4.85 8.84 6.07
N ARG A 73 5.17 9.53 4.99
CA ARG A 73 6.10 9.04 3.96
C ARG A 73 7.49 8.77 4.55
N ASP A 74 8.01 9.67 5.38
CA ASP A 74 9.31 9.51 6.03
C ASP A 74 9.32 8.42 7.10
N ALA A 75 8.17 8.15 7.73
CA ALA A 75 8.03 6.98 8.59
C ALA A 75 8.08 5.68 7.77
N LEU A 76 7.28 5.57 6.69
CA LEU A 76 7.22 4.37 5.85
C LEU A 76 8.56 3.99 5.21
N VAL A 77 9.33 4.98 4.76
CA VAL A 77 10.64 4.73 4.14
C VAL A 77 11.62 4.04 5.08
N LYS A 78 11.46 4.19 6.41
CA LYS A 78 12.30 3.51 7.41
C LYS A 78 12.02 2.01 7.52
N ASP A 79 10.85 1.57 7.08
CA ASP A 79 10.46 0.16 7.10
C ASP A 79 10.98 -0.61 5.87
N PHE A 80 11.49 0.10 4.86
CA PHE A 80 12.04 -0.53 3.66
C PHE A 80 13.47 -1.02 3.93
N CYS A 81 13.69 -2.33 3.90
CA CYS A 81 15.03 -2.93 3.94
C CYS A 81 15.85 -2.56 2.69
#